data_AF-U3U403-F1
#
_entry.id   AF-U3U403-F1
#
_cell.length_a   1.000
_cell.length_b   1.000
_cell.length_c   1.000
_cell.angle_alpha   90.00
_cell.angle_beta   90.00
_cell.angle_gamma   90.00
#
_symmetry.space_group_name_H-M   'P 1'
#
loop_
_entity.id
_entity.type
_entity.pdbx_description
1 polymer ?
#
loop_
_entity_poly.entity_id
_entity_poly.type
_entity_poly.pdbx_seq_one_letter_code
_entity_poly.pdbx_strand_id
1 'polypeptide(L)'
;MALATFPLNIFTTQRMFNDYGADDMRYGDICERRMKNEFGLTHISNVVDPWSMTRLHPFHNPQSRFAGAYAKPGEKLSPLECARLLFAEMQTT
;
A
#
# COMPACT_ATOMS: atom_id res chain seq x y z
N MET A 1 39.03 -32.04 -1.24
CA MET A 1 38.76 -30.61 -1.52
C MET A 1 37.35 -30.31 -1.04
N ALA A 2 37.18 -29.37 -0.12
CA ALA A 2 35.85 -28.99 0.37
C ALA A 2 35.24 -27.95 -0.59
N LEU A 3 34.00 -28.20 -1.02
CA LEU A 3 33.27 -27.36 -1.99
C LEU A 3 32.86 -25.98 -1.43
N ALA A 4 32.82 -25.80 -0.11
CA ALA A 4 32.62 -24.51 0.55
C ALA A 4 33.07 -24.59 2.02
N THR A 5 33.49 -23.45 2.58
CA THR A 5 33.81 -23.28 4.00
C THR A 5 32.83 -22.29 4.62
N PHE A 6 32.19 -22.68 5.73
CA PHE A 6 31.14 -21.90 6.37
C PHE A 6 31.64 -21.15 7.61
N PRO A 7 31.07 -19.97 7.93
CA PRO A 7 29.95 -19.32 7.23
C PRO A 7 30.38 -18.58 5.94
N LEU A 8 29.64 -18.83 4.85
CA LEU A 8 29.87 -18.21 3.54
C LEU A 8 28.74 -17.21 3.27
N ASN A 9 29.09 -15.96 3.03
CA ASN A 9 28.14 -14.92 2.66
C ASN A 9 27.85 -15.02 1.14
N ILE A 10 26.64 -15.48 0.79
CA ILE A 10 26.24 -15.69 -0.61
C ILE A 10 25.71 -14.40 -1.25
N PHE A 11 25.04 -13.56 -0.46
CA PHE A 11 24.50 -12.29 -0.92
C PHE A 11 24.52 -11.28 0.23
N THR A 12 24.94 -10.06 -0.07
CA THR A 12 24.85 -8.93 0.84
C THR A 12 24.34 -7.71 0.06
N THR A 13 23.50 -6.91 0.69
CA THR A 13 23.02 -5.67 0.07
C THR A 13 24.21 -4.72 -0.10
N GLN A 14 24.41 -4.20 -1.30
CA GLN A 14 25.53 -3.28 -1.57
C GLN A 14 25.37 -1.94 -0.83
N ARG A 15 24.12 -1.57 -0.54
CA ARG A 15 23.73 -0.33 0.12
C ARG A 15 22.86 -0.63 1.32
N MET A 16 22.97 0.21 2.35
CA MET A 16 22.18 0.06 3.56
C MET A 16 20.74 0.50 3.33
N PHE A 17 19.82 -0.03 4.12
CA PHE A 17 18.44 0.47 4.20
C PHE A 17 18.49 1.98 4.53
N ASN A 18 17.87 2.82 3.69
CA ASN A 18 17.92 4.29 3.72
C ASN A 18 19.22 4.95 3.26
N ASP A 19 20.03 4.29 2.44
CA ASP A 19 21.12 4.96 1.73
C ASP A 19 20.57 6.00 0.76
N TYR A 20 20.71 7.28 1.11
CA TYR A 20 20.31 8.43 0.29
C TYR A 20 21.08 8.54 -1.04
N GLY A 21 22.18 7.82 -1.22
CA GLY A 21 22.86 7.72 -2.49
C GLY A 21 22.18 6.74 -3.46
N ALA A 22 21.34 5.82 -2.96
CA ALA A 22 20.68 4.79 -3.75
C ALA A 22 19.45 5.36 -4.47
N ASP A 23 19.48 5.37 -5.80
CA ASP A 23 18.42 5.93 -6.65
C ASP A 23 17.03 5.41 -6.31
N ASP A 24 16.94 4.13 -5.92
CA ASP A 24 15.73 3.42 -5.52
C ASP A 24 15.35 3.57 -4.05
N MET A 25 16.29 3.97 -3.16
CA MET A 25 16.03 4.11 -1.71
C MET A 25 15.97 5.55 -1.21
N ARG A 26 16.15 6.55 -2.09
CA ARG A 26 16.16 8.00 -1.77
C ARG A 26 14.86 8.54 -1.13
N TYR A 27 13.72 7.87 -1.32
CA TYR A 27 12.41 8.32 -0.82
C TYR A 27 11.61 7.18 -0.16
N GLY A 28 12.29 6.29 0.58
CA GLY A 28 11.67 5.10 1.18
C GLY A 28 10.42 5.41 2.02
N ASP A 29 10.44 6.51 2.78
CA ASP A 29 9.29 6.96 3.55
C ASP A 29 8.57 8.12 2.84
N ILE A 30 7.35 7.85 2.36
CA ILE A 30 6.46 8.85 1.78
C ILE A 30 5.28 9.06 2.73
N CYS A 31 5.09 10.29 3.21
CA CYS A 31 3.98 10.60 4.10
C CYS A 31 2.63 10.68 3.35
N GLU A 32 1.54 10.45 4.07
CA GLU A 32 0.16 10.52 3.55
C GLU A 32 -0.11 11.83 2.78
N ARG A 33 0.32 12.97 3.33
CA ARG A 33 0.15 14.29 2.69
C ARG A 33 0.74 14.30 1.27
N ARG A 34 1.93 13.71 1.10
CA ARG A 34 2.63 13.65 -0.18
C ARG A 34 1.95 12.67 -1.13
N MET A 35 1.56 11.49 -0.64
CA MET A 35 0.78 10.53 -1.43
C MET A 35 -0.51 11.14 -1.98
N LYS A 36 -1.25 11.88 -1.17
CA LYS A 36 -2.51 12.52 -1.58
C LYS A 36 -2.30 13.72 -2.50
N ASN A 37 -1.40 14.64 -2.15
CA ASN A 37 -1.32 15.94 -2.82
C ASN A 37 -0.41 15.94 -4.04
N GLU A 38 0.71 15.22 -4.01
CA GLU A 38 1.68 15.21 -5.12
C GLU A 38 1.40 14.06 -6.10
N PHE A 39 1.01 12.89 -5.60
CA PHE A 39 0.77 11.70 -6.42
C PHE A 39 -0.71 11.43 -6.72
N GLY A 40 -1.63 12.21 -6.14
CA GLY A 40 -3.07 12.03 -6.38
C GLY A 40 -3.65 10.72 -5.86
N LEU A 41 -2.96 10.03 -4.93
CA LEU A 41 -3.38 8.74 -4.36
C LEU A 41 -4.45 8.92 -3.28
N THR A 42 -5.54 9.63 -3.64
CA THR A 42 -6.68 9.89 -2.75
C THR A 42 -7.67 8.73 -2.73
N HIS A 43 -7.79 7.99 -3.84
CA HIS A 43 -8.69 6.85 -3.99
C HIS A 43 -7.88 5.62 -4.42
N ILE A 44 -7.69 4.66 -3.50
CA ILE A 44 -6.78 3.52 -3.70
C ILE A 44 -7.53 2.25 -4.13
N SER A 45 -8.72 2.05 -3.57
CA SER A 45 -9.51 0.82 -3.75
C SER A 45 -10.99 1.17 -3.86
N ASN A 46 -11.77 0.33 -4.54
CA ASN A 46 -13.22 0.47 -4.62
C ASN A 46 -13.95 -0.22 -3.45
N VAL A 47 -13.22 -1.00 -2.64
CA VAL A 47 -13.77 -1.82 -1.56
C VAL A 47 -13.41 -1.29 -0.18
N VAL A 48 -12.24 -0.67 -0.02
CA VAL A 48 -11.73 -0.20 1.28
C VAL A 48 -10.97 1.12 1.13
N ASP A 49 -11.06 2.00 2.12
CA ASP A 49 -10.18 3.15 2.25
C ASP A 49 -9.09 2.87 3.30
N PRO A 50 -7.81 2.68 2.89
CA PRO A 50 -6.72 2.41 3.82
C PRO A 50 -6.30 3.65 4.62
N TRP A 51 -6.64 4.87 4.19
CA TRP A 51 -6.33 6.09 4.94
C TRP A 51 -7.15 6.19 6.23
N SER A 52 -8.43 5.84 6.15
CA SER A 52 -9.34 5.89 7.30
C SER A 52 -9.58 4.52 7.95
N MET A 53 -9.04 3.45 7.37
CA MET A 53 -9.31 2.05 7.74
C MET A 53 -10.81 1.76 7.78
N THR A 54 -11.53 2.13 6.72
CA THR A 54 -12.97 1.92 6.61
C THR A 54 -13.37 1.17 5.36
N ARG A 55 -14.39 0.33 5.45
CA ARG A 55 -14.95 -0.35 4.28
C ARG A 55 -15.75 0.64 3.43
N LEU A 56 -15.53 0.65 2.13
CA LEU A 56 -16.28 1.49 1.21
C LEU A 56 -17.59 0.81 0.80
N HIS A 57 -18.67 1.57 0.85
CA HIS A 57 -19.93 1.17 0.22
C HIS A 57 -19.83 1.37 -1.31
N PRO A 58 -20.56 0.60 -2.13
CA PRO A 58 -20.72 0.86 -3.57
C PRO A 58 -21.08 2.30 -3.99
N PHE A 59 -21.59 3.12 -3.07
CA PHE A 59 -21.91 4.54 -3.28
C PHE A 59 -20.71 5.48 -3.10
N HIS A 60 -19.57 4.97 -2.64
CA HIS A 60 -18.31 5.70 -2.55
C HIS A 60 -17.44 5.52 -3.81
N ASN A 61 -17.77 4.54 -4.67
CA ASN A 61 -17.05 4.35 -5.92
C ASN A 61 -17.35 5.52 -6.88
N PRO A 62 -16.34 6.30 -7.31
CA PRO A 62 -16.53 7.42 -8.24
C PRO A 62 -17.15 7.01 -9.59
N GLN A 63 -16.98 5.75 -9.98
CA GLN A 63 -17.53 5.20 -11.23
C GLN A 63 -19.02 4.82 -11.12
N SER A 64 -19.56 4.79 -9.89
CA SER A 64 -20.97 4.46 -9.65
C SER A 64 -21.88 5.63 -10.05
N ARG A 65 -23.01 5.33 -10.69
CA ARG A 65 -24.07 6.34 -10.95
C ARG A 65 -24.69 6.92 -9.68
N PHE A 66 -24.47 6.26 -8.55
CA PHE A 66 -24.96 6.66 -7.24
C PHE A 66 -23.84 7.19 -6.33
N ALA A 67 -22.69 7.57 -6.92
CA ALA A 67 -21.57 8.14 -6.19
C ALA A 67 -22.02 9.34 -5.35
N GLY A 68 -21.74 9.31 -4.04
CA GLY A 68 -22.10 10.38 -3.11
C GLY A 68 -23.55 10.40 -2.61
N ALA A 69 -24.41 9.46 -3.06
CA ALA A 69 -25.79 9.37 -2.57
C ALA A 69 -25.89 8.95 -1.09
N TYR A 70 -24.87 8.29 -0.57
CA TYR A 70 -24.75 7.88 0.82
C TYR A 70 -23.40 8.34 1.37
N ALA A 71 -23.44 9.25 2.35
CA ALA A 71 -22.25 9.84 2.99
C ALA A 71 -21.91 9.20 4.35
N LYS A 72 -22.50 8.03 4.67
CA LYS A 72 -22.23 7.38 5.96
C LYS A 72 -20.87 6.69 5.92
N PRO A 73 -20.01 6.92 6.92
CA PRO A 73 -18.77 6.17 7.06
C PRO A 73 -19.08 4.69 7.13
N GLY A 74 -18.30 3.88 6.42
CA GLY A 74 -18.42 2.44 6.53
C GLY A 74 -17.86 1.90 7.85
N GLU A 75 -17.93 0.58 7.99
CA GLU A 75 -17.39 -0.13 9.14
C GLU A 75 -15.87 0.05 9.26
N LYS A 76 -15.38 0.24 10.48
CA LYS A 76 -13.95 0.30 10.78
C LYS A 76 -13.33 -1.09 10.66
N LEU A 77 -12.17 -1.17 10.05
CA LEU A 77 -11.45 -2.41 9.81
C LEU A 77 -10.17 -2.47 10.64
N SER A 78 -9.75 -3.68 10.99
CA SER A 78 -8.39 -3.90 11.47
C SER A 78 -7.38 -3.75 10.31
N PRO A 79 -6.09 -3.44 10.59
CA PRO A 79 -5.07 -3.35 9.56
C PRO A 79 -4.93 -4.64 8.75
N LEU A 80 -5.06 -5.81 9.40
CA LEU A 80 -4.97 -7.12 8.74
C LEU A 80 -6.12 -7.33 7.76
N GLU A 81 -7.34 -6.97 8.15
CA GLU A 81 -8.52 -7.08 7.27
C GLU A 81 -8.44 -6.12 6.09
N CYS A 82 -7.98 -4.89 6.31
CA CYS A 82 -7.74 -3.91 5.25
C CYS A 82 -6.75 -4.46 4.22
N ALA A 83 -5.58 -4.94 4.67
CA ALA A 83 -4.57 -5.53 3.79
C ALA A 83 -5.14 -6.74 3.03
N ARG A 84 -5.86 -7.64 3.69
CA ARG A 84 -6.49 -8.80 3.06
C ARG A 84 -7.45 -8.39 1.93
N LEU A 85 -8.25 -7.34 2.14
CA LEU A 85 -9.19 -6.84 1.13
C LEU A 85 -8.46 -6.20 -0.06
N LEU A 86 -7.42 -5.40 0.19
CA LEU A 86 -6.59 -4.81 -0.87
C LEU A 86 -5.95 -5.88 -1.76
N PHE A 87 -5.31 -6.89 -1.16
CA PHE A 87 -4.72 -7.98 -1.93
C PHE A 87 -5.75 -8.84 -2.66
N ALA A 88 -6.95 -9.01 -2.10
CA ALA A 88 -8.03 -9.73 -2.79
C ALA A 88 -8.52 -8.97 -4.03
N GLU A 89 -8.67 -7.65 -3.95
CA GLU A 89 -9.07 -6.80 -5.09
C GLU A 89 -8.03 -6.85 -6.23
N MET A 90 -6.74 -6.87 -5.90
CA MET A 90 -5.65 -7.02 -6.88
C MET A 90 -5.71 -8.34 -7.67
N GLN A 91 -6.34 -9.39 -7.14
CA GLN A 91 -6.48 -10.67 -7.85
C GLN A 91 -7.62 -10.69 -8.87
N THR A 92 -8.60 -9.78 -8.72
CA THR A 92 -9.80 -9.73 -9.56
C THR A 92 -9.72 -8.71 -10.69
N THR A 93 -8.66 -7.89 -10.69
CA THR A 93 -8.44 -6.81 -11.66
C THR A 93 -7.50 -7.29 -12.76
#